data_AF-A0A7Y3VAV8-F1
#
_entry.id   AF-A0A7Y3VAV8-F1
#
_cell.length_a   1.000
_cell.length_b   1.000
_cell.length_c   1.000
_cell.angle_alpha   90.00
_cell.angle_beta   90.00
_cell.angle_gamma   90.00
#
_symmetry.space_group_name_H-M   'P 1'
#
loop_
_entity.id
_entity.type
_entity.pdbx_description
1 polymer ?
#
loop_
_entity_poly.entity_id
_entity_poly.type
_entity_poly.pdbx_seq_one_letter_code
_entity_poly.pdbx_strand_id
1 'polypeptide(L)'
;TTTLCHGDLHLGQLVRHHAPDGPWRLIDVDDLGRGVPAWDLARPAAWYACGLLHPDEWTRFLDAYRAAGGPAVPVDGDPWPALDVPARALTVQTAARAIAKATAANRSLDEVEQLLVDACARMGSAPPELTRTDAK
;
A
#
# COMPACT_ATOMS: atom_id res chain seq x y z
N THR A 1 3.56 -10.07 -17.12
CA THR A 1 2.38 -9.91 -18.00
C THR A 1 1.62 -8.68 -17.57
N THR A 2 1.13 -7.85 -18.50
CA THR A 2 0.33 -6.68 -18.15
C THR A 2 -1.15 -7.07 -18.08
N THR A 3 -1.81 -6.77 -16.97
CA THR A 3 -3.25 -6.94 -16.75
C THR A 3 -3.90 -5.57 -16.62
N LEU A 4 -5.22 -5.52 -16.75
CA LEU A 4 -5.99 -4.35 -16.39
C LEU A 4 -5.83 -4.11 -14.88
N CYS A 5 -5.43 -2.90 -14.51
CA CYS A 5 -5.23 -2.43 -13.14
C CYS A 5 -6.07 -1.18 -12.94
N HIS A 6 -6.61 -1.00 -11.74
CA HIS A 6 -7.44 0.15 -11.37
C HIS A 6 -6.67 1.47 -11.44
N GLY A 7 -5.40 1.46 -11.02
CA GLY A 7 -4.52 2.63 -11.05
C GLY A 7 -4.50 3.42 -9.73
N ASP A 8 -5.64 3.52 -9.04
CA ASP A 8 -5.72 4.10 -7.69
C ASP A 8 -6.62 3.31 -6.73
N LEU A 9 -6.49 1.98 -6.66
CA LEU A 9 -7.37 1.14 -5.84
C LEU A 9 -7.33 1.54 -4.34
N HIS A 10 -8.49 1.88 -3.78
CA HIS A 10 -8.69 2.03 -2.34
C HIS A 10 -10.13 1.76 -1.88
N LEU A 11 -10.31 1.45 -0.58
CA LEU A 11 -11.63 1.04 -0.05
C LEU A 11 -12.74 2.09 -0.23
N GLY A 12 -12.39 3.38 -0.30
CA GLY A 12 -13.35 4.46 -0.61
C GLY A 12 -14.00 4.38 -2.00
N GLN A 13 -13.50 3.52 -2.90
CA GLN A 13 -14.04 3.29 -4.24
C GLN A 13 -14.95 2.05 -4.32
N LEU A 14 -15.22 1.40 -3.19
CA LEU A 14 -16.17 0.30 -3.11
C LEU A 14 -17.54 0.83 -2.70
N VAL A 15 -18.53 0.66 -3.58
CA VAL A 15 -19.92 1.05 -3.32
C VAL A 15 -20.86 -0.12 -3.53
N ARG A 16 -21.98 -0.16 -2.81
CA ARG A 16 -23.06 -1.11 -3.07
C ARG A 16 -24.12 -0.47 -3.95
N HIS A 17 -24.37 -1.06 -5.12
CA HIS A 17 -25.42 -0.60 -6.03
C HIS A 17 -26.70 -1.42 -5.84
N HIS A 18 -27.81 -0.73 -5.58
CA HIS A 18 -28.97 -1.17 -4.76
C HIS A 18 -28.61 -1.34 -3.28
N ALA A 19 -28.27 -0.24 -2.62
CA ALA A 19 -27.96 -0.24 -1.19
C ALA A 19 -29.19 -0.65 -0.33
N PRO A 20 -28.99 -1.34 0.80
CA PRO A 20 -27.72 -1.77 1.37
C PRO A 20 -27.25 -3.18 0.94
N ASP A 21 -28.09 -3.95 0.25
CA ASP A 21 -27.87 -5.40 0.06
C ASP A 21 -27.27 -5.78 -1.29
N GLY A 22 -27.20 -4.84 -2.22
CA GLY A 22 -26.67 -5.03 -3.56
C GLY A 22 -25.18 -5.39 -3.58
N PRO A 23 -24.68 -5.89 -4.73
CA PRO A 23 -23.28 -6.29 -4.87
C PRO A 23 -22.35 -5.08 -4.76
N TRP A 24 -21.12 -5.35 -4.29
CA TRP A 24 -20.04 -4.38 -4.34
C TRP A 24 -19.64 -4.09 -5.80
N ARG A 25 -19.43 -2.81 -6.08
CA ARG A 25 -18.93 -2.28 -7.35
C ARG A 25 -17.71 -1.43 -7.06
N LEU A 26 -16.71 -1.56 -7.91
CA LEU A 26 -15.56 -0.67 -7.94
C LEU A 26 -15.90 0.50 -8.88
N ILE A 27 -15.73 1.72 -8.39
CA ILE A 27 -15.96 2.97 -9.12
C ILE A 27 -14.64 3.74 -9.24
N ASP A 28 -14.68 4.93 -9.86
CA ASP A 28 -13.51 5.81 -9.99
C ASP A 28 -12.42 5.22 -10.91
N VAL A 29 -12.86 4.75 -12.08
CA VAL A 29 -12.03 4.01 -13.05
C VAL A 29 -11.27 4.93 -14.02
N ASP A 30 -11.06 6.19 -13.67
CA ASP A 30 -10.41 7.17 -14.54
C ASP A 30 -8.92 6.85 -14.76
N ASP A 31 -8.29 6.15 -13.81
CA ASP A 31 -6.89 5.70 -13.88
C ASP A 31 -6.74 4.26 -14.43
N LEU A 32 -7.82 3.66 -14.92
CA LEU A 32 -7.83 2.28 -15.40
C LEU A 32 -6.88 2.10 -16.60
N GLY A 33 -5.95 1.15 -16.47
CA GLY A 33 -4.93 0.95 -17.50
C GLY A 33 -4.28 -0.43 -17.47
N ARG A 34 -3.50 -0.74 -18.50
CA ARG A 34 -2.66 -1.95 -18.50
C ARG A 34 -1.42 -1.69 -17.63
N GLY A 35 -1.18 -2.55 -16.65
CA GLY A 35 -0.09 -2.38 -15.70
C GLY A 35 0.36 -3.68 -15.05
N VAL A 36 1.27 -3.53 -14.08
CA VAL A 36 1.69 -4.62 -13.19
C VAL A 36 0.69 -4.66 -12.02
N PRO A 37 0.00 -5.79 -11.79
CA PRO A 37 -1.15 -5.85 -10.87
C PRO A 37 -0.80 -5.60 -9.40
N ALA A 38 0.47 -5.82 -9.02
CA ALA A 38 0.94 -5.53 -7.67
C ALA A 38 0.76 -4.05 -7.27
N TRP A 39 0.69 -3.12 -8.23
CA TRP A 39 0.45 -1.70 -7.93
C TRP A 39 -0.95 -1.41 -7.37
N ASP A 40 -1.98 -2.18 -7.75
CA ASP A 40 -3.30 -2.04 -7.14
C ASP A 40 -3.30 -2.47 -5.67
N LEU A 41 -2.35 -3.33 -5.27
CA LEU A 41 -2.19 -3.75 -3.87
C LEU A 41 -1.21 -2.88 -3.07
N ALA A 42 -0.62 -1.85 -3.69
CA ALA A 42 0.38 -1.01 -3.04
C ALA A 42 -0.13 -0.38 -1.74
N ARG A 43 -1.38 0.12 -1.74
CA ARG A 43 -2.01 0.80 -0.59
C ARG A 43 -2.25 -0.10 0.61
N PRO A 44 -2.99 -1.22 0.48
CA PRO A 44 -3.18 -2.11 1.62
C PRO A 44 -1.84 -2.72 2.10
N ALA A 45 -0.90 -3.01 1.19
CA ALA A 45 0.44 -3.51 1.56
C ALA A 45 1.26 -2.47 2.32
N ALA A 46 1.26 -1.21 1.89
CA ALA A 46 1.92 -0.10 2.57
C ALA A 46 1.33 0.12 3.97
N TRP A 47 0.01 0.10 4.10
CA TRP A 47 -0.66 0.26 5.40
C TRP A 47 -0.29 -0.87 6.35
N TYR A 48 -0.28 -2.12 5.89
CA TYR A 48 0.17 -3.25 6.69
C TYR A 48 1.64 -3.10 7.12
N ALA A 49 2.54 -2.78 6.18
CA ALA A 49 3.97 -2.57 6.48
C ALA A 49 4.24 -1.42 7.45
N CYS A 50 3.38 -0.39 7.44
CA CYS A 50 3.49 0.76 8.34
C CYS A 50 2.78 0.56 9.70
N GLY A 51 2.08 -0.57 9.89
CA GLY A 51 1.29 -0.82 11.10
C GLY A 51 -0.06 -0.10 11.15
N LEU A 52 -0.54 0.41 10.01
CA LEU A 52 -1.84 1.09 9.87
C LEU A 52 -3.01 0.13 9.59
N LEU A 53 -2.71 -1.08 9.11
CA LEU A 53 -3.70 -2.13 8.87
C LEU A 53 -3.40 -3.33 9.77
N HIS A 54 -4.41 -3.83 10.48
CA HIS A 54 -4.21 -4.93 11.41
C HIS A 54 -3.81 -6.21 10.66
N PRO A 55 -2.91 -7.06 11.20
CA PRO A 55 -2.50 -8.30 10.53
C PRO A 55 -3.66 -9.21 10.11
N ASP A 56 -4.70 -9.33 10.94
CA ASP A 56 -5.87 -10.15 10.61
C ASP A 56 -6.68 -9.59 9.43
N GLU A 57 -6.77 -8.26 9.30
CA GLU A 57 -7.45 -7.60 8.19
C GLU A 57 -6.65 -7.76 6.89
N TRP A 58 -5.32 -7.63 6.97
CA TRP A 58 -4.41 -7.90 5.86
C TRP A 58 -4.53 -9.34 5.36
N THR A 59 -4.44 -10.32 6.28
CA THR A 59 -4.59 -11.74 5.95
C THR A 59 -5.94 -12.02 5.31
N ARG A 60 -7.04 -11.54 5.91
CA ARG A 60 -8.40 -11.72 5.37
C ARG A 60 -8.53 -11.14 3.96
N PHE A 61 -7.97 -9.95 3.71
CA PHE A 61 -7.97 -9.33 2.39
C PHE A 61 -7.19 -10.18 1.38
N LEU A 62 -5.96 -10.58 1.73
CA LEU A 62 -5.08 -11.32 0.85
C LEU A 62 -5.65 -12.71 0.49
N ASP A 63 -6.24 -13.40 1.47
CA ASP A 63 -6.89 -14.68 1.26
C ASP A 63 -8.10 -14.56 0.33
N ALA A 64 -8.94 -13.54 0.52
CA ALA A 64 -10.07 -13.28 -0.36
C ALA A 64 -9.62 -12.93 -1.79
N TYR A 65 -8.55 -12.14 -1.93
CA TYR A 65 -7.96 -11.78 -3.21
C TYR A 65 -7.43 -13.02 -3.95
N ARG A 66 -6.69 -13.89 -3.26
CA ARG A 66 -6.19 -15.16 -3.80
C ARG A 66 -7.31 -16.12 -4.18
N ALA A 67 -8.32 -16.27 -3.32
CA ALA A 67 -9.48 -17.10 -3.58
C ALA A 67 -10.27 -16.65 -4.82
N ALA A 68 -10.28 -15.34 -5.10
CA ALA A 68 -10.88 -14.76 -6.31
C ALA A 68 -9.99 -14.89 -7.57
N GLY A 69 -8.80 -15.52 -7.46
CA GLY A 69 -7.86 -15.68 -8.57
C GLY A 69 -7.05 -14.42 -8.90
N GLY A 70 -6.87 -13.53 -7.92
CA GLY A 70 -6.18 -12.25 -8.09
C GLY A 70 -4.73 -12.41 -8.57
N PRO A 71 -4.30 -11.72 -9.65
CA PRO A 71 -3.01 -11.95 -10.30
C PRO A 71 -1.81 -11.20 -9.70
N ALA A 72 -2.01 -10.34 -8.70
CA ALA A 72 -0.95 -9.47 -8.15
C ALA A 72 0.12 -10.21 -7.35
N VAL A 73 -0.20 -11.39 -6.82
CA VAL A 73 0.65 -12.16 -5.90
C VAL A 73 0.54 -13.65 -6.22
N PRO A 74 1.51 -14.47 -5.78
CA PRO A 74 1.38 -15.93 -5.85
C PRO A 74 0.12 -16.42 -5.13
N VAL A 75 -0.45 -17.53 -5.64
CA VAL A 75 -1.64 -18.19 -5.08
C VAL A 75 -1.44 -18.64 -3.62
N ASP A 76 -0.21 -18.97 -3.25
CA ASP A 76 0.23 -19.35 -1.91
C ASP A 76 1.61 -18.76 -1.59
N GLY A 77 2.05 -18.90 -0.34
CA GLY A 77 3.37 -18.44 0.09
C GLY A 77 3.51 -16.92 0.26
N ASP A 78 4.75 -16.45 0.19
CA ASP A 78 5.13 -15.08 0.51
C ASP A 78 4.70 -14.09 -0.61
N PRO A 79 3.85 -13.09 -0.33
CA PRO A 79 3.48 -12.08 -1.31
C PRO A 79 4.54 -10.97 -1.48
N TRP A 80 5.47 -10.82 -0.53
CA TRP A 80 6.38 -9.66 -0.47
C TRP A 80 7.34 -9.51 -1.64
N PRO A 81 7.83 -10.58 -2.31
CA PRO A 81 8.62 -10.42 -3.52
C PRO A 81 7.91 -9.60 -4.62
N ALA A 82 6.56 -9.62 -4.66
CA ALA A 82 5.78 -8.79 -5.58
C ALA A 82 5.39 -7.42 -4.98
N LEU A 83 5.19 -7.35 -3.67
CA LEU A 83 4.59 -6.19 -3.00
C LEU A 83 5.60 -5.19 -2.40
N ASP A 84 6.85 -5.59 -2.15
CA ASP A 84 7.84 -4.73 -1.46
C ASP A 84 8.02 -3.39 -2.19
N VAL A 85 8.36 -3.42 -3.48
CA VAL A 85 8.59 -2.19 -4.25
C VAL A 85 7.35 -1.29 -4.31
N PRO A 86 6.14 -1.77 -4.68
CA PRO A 86 4.94 -0.95 -4.65
C PRO A 86 4.61 -0.37 -3.27
N ALA A 87 4.70 -1.18 -2.21
CA ALA A 87 4.39 -0.74 -0.84
C ALA A 87 5.35 0.35 -0.37
N ARG A 88 6.65 0.18 -0.60
CA ARG A 88 7.67 1.18 -0.24
C ARG A 88 7.50 2.47 -1.04
N ALA A 89 7.25 2.36 -2.36
CA ALA A 89 7.05 3.52 -3.22
C ALA A 89 5.85 4.35 -2.77
N LEU A 90 4.70 3.71 -2.50
CA LEU A 90 3.51 4.41 -2.04
C LEU A 90 3.68 4.98 -0.63
N THR A 91 4.41 4.29 0.26
CA THR A 91 4.75 4.82 1.59
C THR A 91 5.52 6.13 1.47
N VAL A 92 6.57 6.17 0.65
CA VAL A 92 7.37 7.38 0.41
C VAL A 92 6.52 8.49 -0.21
N GLN A 93 5.71 8.17 -1.23
CA GLN A 93 4.83 9.14 -1.86
C GLN A 93 3.83 9.74 -0.86
N THR A 94 3.23 8.90 -0.01
CA THR A 94 2.22 9.33 0.96
C THR A 94 2.85 10.19 2.07
N ALA A 95 4.02 9.80 2.58
CA ALA A 95 4.78 10.59 3.55
C ALA A 95 5.17 11.97 2.97
N ALA A 96 5.66 12.02 1.73
CA ALA A 96 6.01 13.29 1.07
C ALA A 96 4.77 14.20 0.91
N ARG A 97 3.62 13.64 0.52
CA ARG A 97 2.36 14.39 0.43
C ARG A 97 1.89 14.90 1.79
N ALA A 98 2.03 14.09 2.84
CA ALA A 98 1.68 14.49 4.22
C ALA A 98 2.53 15.68 4.69
N ILE A 99 3.86 15.60 4.52
CA ILE A 99 4.79 16.70 4.86
C ILE A 99 4.44 17.98 4.11
N ALA A 100 4.19 17.88 2.79
CA ALA A 100 3.83 19.04 1.98
C ALA A 100 2.54 19.70 2.47
N LYS A 101 1.51 18.91 2.77
CA LYS A 101 0.23 19.40 3.31
C LYS A 101 0.36 20.02 4.69
N ALA A 102 1.08 19.37 5.61
CA ALA A 102 1.29 19.86 6.96
C ALA A 102 2.08 21.17 6.98
N THR A 103 3.13 21.26 6.15
CA THR A 103 3.93 22.49 5.96
C THR A 103 3.06 23.62 5.42
N ALA A 104 2.28 23.37 4.36
CA ALA A 104 1.39 24.37 3.78
C ALA A 104 0.32 24.87 4.77
N ALA A 105 -0.14 24.00 5.67
CA ALA A 105 -1.11 24.33 6.71
C ALA A 105 -0.48 24.83 8.02
N ASN A 106 0.86 24.97 8.09
CA ASN A 106 1.62 25.33 9.29
C ASN A 106 1.20 24.53 10.54
N ARG A 107 1.09 23.20 10.39
CA ARG A 107 0.72 22.28 11.47
C ARG A 107 1.76 21.16 11.61
N SER A 108 1.76 20.52 12.78
CA SER A 108 2.47 19.24 12.95
C SER A 108 1.80 18.13 12.13
N LEU A 109 2.57 17.07 11.87
CA LEU A 109 2.03 15.81 11.38
C LEU A 109 1.11 15.20 12.43
N ASP A 110 0.03 14.54 11.98
CA ASP A 110 -0.75 13.68 12.85
C ASP A 110 -0.08 12.31 13.07
N GLU A 111 -0.69 11.47 13.90
CA GLU A 111 -0.14 10.15 14.25
C GLU A 111 0.06 9.25 13.03
N VAL A 112 -0.89 9.22 12.09
CA VAL A 112 -0.82 8.39 10.88
C VAL A 112 0.25 8.91 9.93
N GLU A 113 0.30 10.23 9.75
CA GLU A 113 1.32 10.89 8.95
C GLU A 113 2.73 10.65 9.52
N GLN A 114 2.89 10.69 10.84
CA GLN A 114 4.15 10.39 11.51
C GLN A 114 4.57 8.93 11.30
N LEU A 115 3.66 7.96 11.40
CA LEU A 115 3.95 6.55 11.15
C LEU A 115 4.51 6.29 9.74
N LEU A 116 4.00 6.99 8.73
CA LEU A 116 4.49 6.91 7.35
C LEU A 116 5.91 7.49 7.22
N VAL A 117 6.19 8.62 7.88
CA VAL A 117 7.53 9.22 7.91
C VAL A 117 8.53 8.32 8.64
N ASP A 118 8.14 7.74 9.77
CA ASP A 118 8.96 6.80 10.53
C ASP A 118 9.24 5.52 9.74
N ALA A 119 8.26 5.03 8.97
CA ALA A 119 8.47 3.93 8.04
C ALA A 119 9.49 4.28 6.96
N CYS A 120 9.46 5.50 6.42
CA CYS A 120 10.47 5.98 5.48
C CYS A 120 11.88 6.01 6.08
N ALA A 121 12.02 6.45 7.34
CA ALA A 121 13.29 6.43 8.04
C ALA A 121 13.86 5.01 8.19
N ARG A 122 13.01 4.04 8.59
CA ARG A 122 13.40 2.61 8.69
C ARG A 122 13.82 2.01 7.34
N MET A 123 13.17 2.40 6.25
CA MET A 123 13.52 1.95 4.90
C MET A 123 14.85 2.50 4.39
N GLY A 124 15.26 3.68 4.86
CA GLY A 124 16.49 4.36 4.46
C GLY A 124 17.71 4.02 5.32
N SER A 125 17.50 3.54 6.55
CA SER A 125 18.58 3.01 7.37
C SER A 125 19.11 1.71 6.78
N ALA A 126 20.41 1.65 6.48
CA ALA A 126 21.05 0.39 6.14
C ALA A 126 20.87 -0.61 7.29
N PRO A 127 20.74 -1.92 7.01
CA PRO A 127 20.86 -2.95 8.03
C PRO A 127 22.15 -2.74 8.85
N PRO A 128 22.13 -2.97 10.17
CA PRO A 128 23.32 -2.82 11.00
C PRO A 128 24.50 -3.69 10.52
N GLU A 129 24.26 -4.76 9.73
CA GLU A 129 25.33 -5.55 9.12
C GLU A 129 26.09 -4.83 7.98
N LEU A 130 25.57 -3.72 7.44
CA LEU A 130 26.16 -2.95 6.33
C LEU A 130 26.75 -1.60 6.77
N THR A 131 26.65 -1.26 8.06
CA THR A 131 27.44 -0.14 8.63
C THR A 131 28.91 -0.53 8.60
N ARG A 132 29.62 -0.06 7.57
CA ARG A 132 31.08 -0.15 7.43
C ARG A 132 31.71 0.26 8.76
N THR A 133 32.32 -0.70 9.44
CA THR A 133 33.22 -0.40 10.55
C THR A 133 34.45 0.24 9.90
N ASP A 134 34.48 1.57 9.85
CA ASP A 134 35.69 2.30 9.52
C ASP A 134 36.68 2.05 10.67
N ALA A 135 37.46 0.99 10.54
CA ALA A 135 38.58 0.69 11.42
C ALA A 135 39.64 1.77 11.19
N LYS A 136 39.90 2.52 12.27
CA LYS A 136 40.90 3.58 12.37
C LYS A 136 42.32 3.02 12.39
#